data_AF-A0A9D1LK49-F1
#
_entry.id   AF-A0A9D1LK49-F1
#
_cell.length_a   1.000
_cell.length_b   1.000
_cell.length_c   1.000
_cell.angle_alpha   90.00
_cell.angle_beta   90.00
_cell.angle_gamma   90.00
#
_symmetry.space_group_name_H-M   'P 1'
#
loop_
_entity.id
_entity.type
_entity.pdbx_description
1 polymer ?
#
loop_
_entity_poly.entity_id
_entity_poly.type
_entity_poly.pdbx_seq_one_letter_code
_entity_poly.pdbx_strand_id
1 'polypeptide(L)'
;MSAATPWGELPLSQAGYGSPADCWEETENGFRLTTYTLQFWVKEEGLPQPIHPVLVQSCMHPEQISIRPVVLEVAGETATLSGLQGRFSFPASTSLTWEHWAGKLPDNPHCTNCIGCGKCC
;
A
#
# COMPACT_ATOMS: atom_id res chain seq x y z
N MET A 1 -23.06 19.43 20.57
CA MET A 1 -23.25 18.56 19.40
C MET A 1 -21.90 17.94 19.09
N SER A 2 -21.61 16.76 19.64
CA SER A 2 -20.33 16.08 19.45
C SER A 2 -20.39 15.27 18.17
N ALA A 3 -19.63 15.68 17.16
CA ALA A 3 -19.40 14.86 15.98
C ALA A 3 -18.53 13.67 16.40
N ALA A 4 -19.14 12.48 16.47
CA ALA A 4 -18.43 11.25 16.69
C ALA A 4 -17.46 11.03 15.52
N THR A 5 -16.17 11.08 15.83
CA THR A 5 -15.07 10.66 14.98
C THR A 5 -15.29 9.23 14.46
N PRO A 6 -15.12 8.94 13.16
CA PRO A 6 -15.06 7.57 12.68
C PRO A 6 -13.65 7.02 12.90
N TRP A 7 -13.25 6.86 14.17
CA TRP A 7 -12.16 5.96 14.55
C TRP A 7 -12.79 4.58 14.83
N GLY A 8 -12.28 3.56 14.16
CA GLY A 8 -12.29 2.18 14.65
C GLY A 8 -10.84 1.81 14.97
N GLU A 9 -10.58 1.44 16.20
CA GLU A 9 -9.26 1.40 16.85
C GLU A 9 -8.36 0.23 16.38
N LEU A 10 -7.05 0.50 16.28
CA LEU A 10 -5.97 -0.48 16.14
C LEU A 10 -5.74 -1.25 17.45
N PRO A 11 -5.60 -2.59 17.41
CA PRO A 11 -4.51 -3.22 18.15
C PRO A 11 -3.89 -4.43 17.40
N LEU A 12 -2.83 -4.19 16.62
CA LEU A 12 -1.70 -5.11 16.52
C LEU A 12 -0.77 -4.65 17.66
N SER A 13 -0.86 -5.18 18.88
CA SER A 13 -0.05 -4.64 20.00
C SER A 13 1.46 -4.61 19.71
N GLN A 14 1.89 -5.34 18.69
CA GLN A 14 3.23 -5.38 18.14
C GLN A 14 3.19 -5.68 16.63
N ALA A 15 2.63 -4.82 15.79
CA ALA A 15 3.25 -4.67 14.46
C ALA A 15 4.60 -4.00 14.72
N GLY A 16 5.60 -4.78 15.14
CA GLY A 16 6.88 -4.25 15.62
C GLY A 16 7.43 -3.25 14.60
N TYR A 17 7.66 -2.02 15.05
CA TYR A 17 7.94 -0.80 14.28
C TYR A 17 6.69 -0.14 13.69
N GLY A 18 6.40 1.07 14.19
CA GLY A 18 5.26 1.88 13.78
C GLY A 18 5.10 1.89 12.27
N SER A 19 3.85 1.78 11.81
CA SER A 19 3.53 1.99 10.39
C SER A 19 4.31 3.20 9.94
N PRO A 20 5.25 3.07 8.99
CA PRO A 20 6.03 4.22 8.57
C PRO A 20 5.04 5.30 8.14
N ALA A 21 5.27 6.53 8.58
CA ALA A 21 4.44 7.64 8.15
C ALA A 21 4.49 7.70 6.62
N ASP A 22 3.38 8.10 6.01
CA ASP A 22 3.38 8.38 4.58
C ASP A 22 4.46 9.44 4.30
N CYS A 23 5.33 9.13 3.34
CA CYS A 23 6.47 9.97 2.99
C CYS A 23 6.17 10.67 1.68
N TRP A 24 6.28 11.99 1.71
CA TRP A 24 6.23 12.84 0.52
C TRP A 24 7.62 13.37 0.21
N GLU A 25 8.04 13.22 -1.03
CA GLU A 25 9.32 13.69 -1.54
C GLU A 25 9.09 14.49 -2.82
N GLU A 26 9.64 15.71 -2.89
CA GLU A 26 9.74 16.43 -4.15
C GLU A 26 10.91 15.86 -4.95
N THR A 27 10.71 15.62 -6.24
CA THR A 27 11.75 15.19 -7.17
C THR A 27 12.03 16.31 -8.16
N GLU A 28 13.15 16.26 -8.87
CA GLU A 28 13.51 17.30 -9.86
C GLU A 28 12.40 17.59 -10.89
N ASN A 29 11.55 16.60 -11.19
CA ASN A 29 10.53 16.67 -12.23
C ASN A 29 9.10 16.42 -11.72
N GLY A 30 8.88 16.44 -10.41
CA GLY A 30 7.56 16.21 -9.83
C GLY A 30 7.62 15.77 -8.38
N PHE A 31 6.96 14.66 -8.04
CA PHE A 31 6.88 14.18 -6.66
C PHE A 31 6.82 12.67 -6.56
N ARG A 32 7.11 12.18 -5.37
CA ARG A 32 6.94 10.79 -4.98
C ARG A 32 6.24 10.71 -3.63
N LEU A 33 5.13 9.98 -3.58
CA LEU A 33 4.42 9.62 -2.37
C LEU A 33 4.62 8.13 -2.12
N THR A 34 5.25 7.78 -0.99
CA THR A 34 5.26 6.42 -0.48
C THR A 34 4.24 6.33 0.64
N THR A 35 3.18 5.56 0.46
CA THR A 35 2.08 5.45 1.43
C THR A 35 1.88 4.03 1.92
N TYR A 36 1.65 3.93 3.23
CA TYR A 36 1.35 2.70 3.95
C TYR A 36 -0.12 2.65 4.35
N THR A 37 -0.87 3.72 4.08
CA THR A 37 -2.22 3.93 4.60
C THR A 37 -3.26 4.21 3.53
N LEU A 38 -2.88 4.45 2.27
CA LEU A 38 -3.81 4.79 1.20
C LEU A 38 -3.87 3.73 0.10
N GLN A 39 -5.07 3.48 -0.40
CA GLN A 39 -5.33 2.68 -1.58
C GLN A 39 -5.88 3.54 -2.73
N PHE A 40 -5.58 3.16 -3.97
CA PHE A 40 -5.84 3.96 -5.17
C PHE A 40 -6.63 3.19 -6.25
N TRP A 41 -7.49 3.92 -6.95
CA TRP A 41 -8.17 3.50 -8.17
C TRP A 41 -7.83 4.45 -9.31
N VAL A 42 -7.56 3.88 -10.48
CA VAL A 42 -7.32 4.61 -11.72
C VAL A 42 -8.59 4.50 -12.58
N LYS A 43 -9.29 5.61 -12.80
CA LYS A 43 -10.60 5.62 -13.49
C LYS A 43 -10.52 5.19 -14.95
N GLU A 44 -9.45 5.55 -15.67
CA GLU A 44 -9.36 5.36 -17.12
C GLU A 44 -8.75 4.02 -17.52
N GLU A 45 -7.91 3.42 -16.68
CA GLU A 45 -7.19 2.18 -16.98
C GLU A 45 -7.98 0.91 -16.61
N GLY A 46 -9.20 1.06 -16.09
CA GLY A 46 -10.05 -0.09 -15.75
C GLY A 46 -9.37 -1.09 -14.82
N LEU A 47 -8.49 -0.62 -13.93
CA LEU A 47 -7.82 -1.49 -12.96
C LEU A 47 -8.92 -2.27 -12.22
N PRO A 48 -8.97 -3.61 -12.37
CA PRO A 48 -10.10 -4.40 -11.90
C PRO A 48 -10.20 -4.37 -10.36
N GLN A 49 -9.13 -3.95 -9.68
CA GLN A 49 -9.01 -3.85 -8.24
C GLN A 49 -8.12 -2.65 -7.86
N PRO A 50 -8.32 -2.04 -6.67
CA PRO A 50 -7.42 -1.00 -6.18
C PRO A 50 -6.00 -1.52 -5.98
N ILE A 51 -5.04 -0.62 -6.16
CA ILE A 51 -3.68 -0.84 -5.65
C ILE A 51 -3.59 -0.29 -4.23
N HIS A 52 -3.12 -1.12 -3.31
CA HIS A 52 -3.12 -0.83 -1.88
C HIS A 52 -1.88 -1.41 -1.19
N PRO A 53 -1.53 -0.90 0.00
CA PRO A 53 -0.48 -1.48 0.80
C PRO A 53 -0.83 -2.94 1.14
N VAL A 54 0.16 -3.79 1.35
CA VAL A 54 -0.06 -5.22 1.65
C VAL A 54 0.61 -5.59 2.96
N LEU A 55 -0.16 -6.15 3.89
CA LEU A 55 0.39 -6.80 5.07
C LEU A 55 1.03 -8.13 4.65
N VAL A 56 2.31 -8.26 4.94
CA VAL A 56 3.10 -9.47 4.70
C VAL A 56 3.62 -9.97 6.03
N GLN A 57 3.19 -11.17 6.40
CA GLN A 57 3.70 -11.90 7.55
C GLN A 57 4.85 -12.80 7.10
N SER A 58 5.95 -12.80 7.86
CA SER A 58 7.05 -13.73 7.60
C SER A 58 6.65 -15.14 8.00
N CYS A 59 6.95 -16.13 7.15
CA CYS A 59 6.69 -17.52 7.49
C CYS A 59 7.71 -18.11 8.47
N MET A 60 8.95 -17.60 8.48
CA MET A 60 9.99 -18.00 9.43
C MET A 60 9.84 -17.30 10.78
N HIS A 61 9.16 -16.15 10.78
CA HIS A 61 8.92 -15.30 11.94
C HIS A 61 7.48 -14.78 11.91
N PRO A 62 6.46 -15.61 12.21
CA PRO A 62 5.05 -15.20 12.15
C PRO A 62 4.72 -13.97 13.02
N GLU A 63 5.50 -13.71 14.07
CA GLU A 63 5.43 -12.50 14.88
C GLU A 63 5.85 -11.22 14.12
N GLN A 64 6.55 -11.36 13.00
CA GLN A 64 6.98 -10.25 12.16
C GLN A 64 5.97 -10.01 11.03
N ILE A 65 5.21 -8.91 11.18
CA ILE A 65 4.32 -8.39 10.16
C ILE A 65 4.94 -7.11 9.61
N SER A 66 5.04 -7.03 8.29
CA SER A 66 5.52 -5.86 7.57
C SER A 66 4.46 -5.33 6.61
N ILE A 67 4.43 -4.02 6.39
CA ILE A 67 3.59 -3.41 5.35
C ILE A 67 4.46 -3.15 4.13
N ARG A 68 4.05 -3.67 2.97
CA ARG A 68 4.59 -3.28 1.67
C ARG A 68 3.80 -2.07 1.19
N PRO A 69 4.43 -0.88 1.05
CA PRO A 69 3.72 0.34 0.69
C PRO A 69 3.30 0.34 -0.77
N VAL A 70 2.43 1.30 -1.10
CA VAL A 70 2.22 1.76 -2.47
C VAL A 70 3.06 3.01 -2.69
N VAL A 71 3.67 3.12 -3.85
CA VAL A 71 4.42 4.29 -4.30
C VAL A 71 3.69 4.90 -5.48
N LEU A 72 3.26 6.14 -5.33
CA LEU A 72 2.83 7.02 -6.42
C LEU A 72 3.98 7.95 -6.78
N GLU A 73 4.45 7.88 -8.01
CA GLU A 73 5.47 8.76 -8.55
C GLU A 73 4.89 9.54 -9.73
N VAL A 74 5.02 10.85 -9.71
CA VAL A 74 4.66 11.72 -10.84
C VAL A 74 5.92 12.41 -11.30
N ALA A 75 6.27 12.20 -12.57
CA ALA A 75 7.43 12.78 -13.21
C ALA A 75 7.02 13.34 -14.58
N GLY A 76 6.99 14.67 -14.70
CA GLY A 76 6.51 15.35 -15.90
C GLY A 76 5.07 14.96 -16.25
N GLU A 77 4.88 14.38 -17.43
CA GLU A 77 3.56 14.01 -17.96
C GLU A 77 3.13 12.58 -17.61
N THR A 78 3.93 11.84 -16.84
CA THR A 78 3.63 10.45 -16.47
C THR A 78 3.49 10.29 -14.97
N ALA A 79 2.44 9.59 -14.55
CA ALA A 79 2.25 9.10 -13.20
C ALA A 79 2.43 7.57 -13.18
N THR A 80 3.02 7.04 -12.12
CA THR A 80 3.23 5.62 -11.91
C THR A 80 2.79 5.24 -10.51
N LEU A 81 1.89 4.27 -10.41
CA LEU A 81 1.57 3.57 -9.17
C LEU A 81 2.31 2.24 -9.13
N SER A 82 2.98 1.93 -8.02
CA SER A 82 3.69 0.67 -7.85
C SER A 82 3.56 0.11 -6.45
N GLY A 83 3.49 -1.21 -6.34
CA GLY A 83 3.36 -1.94 -5.09
C GLY A 83 3.49 -3.44 -5.34
N LEU A 84 3.15 -4.26 -4.35
CA LEU A 84 3.25 -5.72 -4.50
C LEU A 84 2.30 -6.28 -5.57
N GLN A 85 1.19 -5.58 -5.84
CA GLN A 85 0.19 -5.97 -6.83
C GLN A 85 0.60 -5.66 -8.28
N GLY A 86 1.70 -4.91 -8.48
CA GLY A 86 2.20 -4.56 -9.81
C GLY A 86 2.66 -3.11 -9.91
N ARG A 87 2.98 -2.72 -11.15
CA ARG A 87 3.37 -1.36 -11.54
C ARG A 87 2.52 -0.92 -12.72
N PHE A 88 1.88 0.24 -12.58
CA PHE A 88 0.94 0.80 -13.55
C PHE A 88 1.34 2.23 -13.84
N SER A 89 1.51 2.55 -15.11
CA SER A 89 1.88 3.89 -15.57
C SER A 89 0.76 4.46 -16.46
N PHE A 90 0.45 5.72 -16.27
CA PHE A 90 -0.64 6.43 -16.94
C PHE A 90 -0.29 7.93 -17.04
N PRO A 91 -0.98 8.70 -17.90
CA PRO A 91 -0.77 10.14 -17.99
C PRO A 91 -0.97 10.84 -16.64
N ALA A 92 -0.13 11.83 -16.32
CA ALA A 92 -0.25 12.60 -15.07
C ALA A 92 -1.56 13.40 -14.98
N SER A 93 -2.26 13.61 -16.10
CA SER A 93 -3.60 14.20 -16.17
C SER A 93 -4.73 13.26 -15.74
N THR A 94 -4.47 11.95 -15.63
CA THR A 94 -5.49 10.95 -15.28
C THR A 94 -5.95 11.15 -13.84
N SER A 95 -7.28 11.13 -13.63
CA SER A 95 -7.87 11.28 -12.30
C SER A 95 -7.71 10.01 -11.45
N LEU A 96 -7.13 10.17 -10.26
CA LEU A 96 -7.02 9.14 -9.24
C LEU A 96 -8.08 9.34 -8.15
N THR A 97 -8.68 8.25 -7.71
CA THR A 97 -9.47 8.21 -6.47
C THR A 97 -8.65 7.48 -5.42
N TRP A 98 -8.67 7.95 -4.17
CA TRP A 98 -7.98 7.29 -3.07
C TRP A 98 -8.83 7.25 -1.80
N GLU A 99 -8.53 6.26 -0.96
CA GLU A 99 -9.21 6.02 0.31
C GLU A 99 -8.20 5.51 1.35
N HIS A 100 -8.53 5.63 2.64
CA HIS A 100 -7.74 4.98 3.68
C HIS A 100 -7.91 3.47 3.59
N TRP A 101 -6.78 2.77 3.56
CA TRP A 101 -6.70 1.32 3.55
C TRP A 101 -6.79 0.78 4.98
N ALA A 102 -7.77 -0.09 5.22
CA ALA A 102 -8.08 -0.62 6.54
C ALA A 102 -7.27 -1.87 6.93
N GLY A 103 -6.26 -2.26 6.13
CA GLY A 103 -5.29 -3.29 6.52
C GLY A 103 -5.89 -4.65 6.90
N LYS A 104 -5.96 -5.60 5.98
CA LYS A 104 -6.28 -6.99 6.33
C LYS A 104 -5.11 -7.90 6.00
N LEU A 105 -4.74 -8.76 6.94
CA LEU A 105 -3.91 -9.91 6.61
C LEU A 105 -4.69 -10.75 5.59
N PRO A 106 -4.03 -11.29 4.55
CA PRO A 106 -4.71 -12.18 3.62
C PRO A 106 -5.32 -13.35 4.40
N ASP A 107 -6.60 -13.65 4.13
CA ASP A 107 -7.37 -14.73 4.78
C ASP A 107 -6.72 -16.11 4.60
N ASN A 108 -5.80 -16.22 3.64
CA ASN A 108 -5.01 -17.41 3.38
C ASN A 108 -3.51 -17.08 3.53
N PRO A 109 -2.85 -17.45 4.64
CA PRO A 109 -1.39 -17.35 4.74
C PRO A 109 -0.68 -18.27 3.74
N HIS A 110 -1.40 -19.25 3.17
CA HIS A 110 -0.84 -20.23 2.25
C HIS A 110 -0.28 -19.60 0.97
N CYS A 111 1.04 -19.58 0.92
CA CYS A 111 1.85 -19.56 -0.29
C CYS A 111 1.78 -18.29 -1.17
N THR A 112 2.27 -17.16 -0.67
CA THR A 112 3.17 -16.40 -1.55
C THR A 112 4.56 -16.99 -1.37
N ASN A 113 5.25 -17.36 -2.45
CA ASN A 113 6.61 -17.89 -2.37
C ASN A 113 7.44 -16.95 -1.49
N CYS A 114 7.82 -17.41 -0.31
CA CYS A 114 8.73 -16.71 0.57
C CYS A 114 9.97 -16.34 -0.24
N ILE A 115 10.17 -15.06 -0.55
CA ILE A 115 11.28 -14.59 -1.40
C ILE A 115 12.63 -15.03 -0.81
N GLY A 116 12.71 -15.21 0.52
CA GLY A 116 13.92 -15.70 1.20
C GLY A 116 14.10 -17.21 1.24
N CYS A 117 13.04 -18.02 1.08
CA CYS A 117 13.10 -19.45 1.39
C CYS A 117 12.42 -20.39 0.38
N GLY A 118 11.70 -19.86 -0.61
CA GLY A 118 11.10 -20.63 -1.72
C GLY A 118 10.04 -21.65 -1.29
N LYS A 119 9.60 -21.63 -0.03
CA LYS A 119 8.61 -22.55 0.51
C LYS A 119 7.29 -21.85 0.78
N CYS A 120 6.24 -22.59 0.45
CA CYS A 120 4.88 -22.41 0.92
C CYS A 120 4.80 -22.64 2.43
N CYS A 121 4.22 -21.71 3.16
CA CYS A 121 3.76 -21.91 4.53
C CYS A 121 2.29 -21.55 4.55
#